data_AF-A0A0V1Q0M3-F1
#
_entry.id   AF-A0A0V1Q0M3-F1
#
_cell.length_a   1.000
_cell.length_b   1.000
_cell.length_c   1.000
_cell.angle_alpha   90.00
_cell.angle_beta   90.00
_cell.angle_gamma   90.00
#
_symmetry.space_group_name_H-M   'P 1'
#
loop_
_entity.id
_entity.type
_entity.pdbx_description
1 polymer ?
#
loop_
_entity_poly.entity_id
_entity_poly.type
_entity_poly.pdbx_seq_one_letter_code
_entity_poly.pdbx_strand_id
1 'polypeptide(L)' 'MSEYPEYVNGEPPVITLQEYDVASWNKTTCVDSRPDGYVVVIMEKPEVVVARIDKSGDETLDKIFRSAKQSYAEQNAK' A
#
# COMPACT_ATOMS: atom_id res chain seq x y z
N MET A 1 -3.20 -19.06 -12.27
CA MET A 1 -4.14 -18.39 -11.33
C MET A 1 -3.64 -16.97 -11.22
N SER A 2 -4.49 -15.97 -11.47
CA SER A 2 -4.09 -14.56 -11.38
C SER A 2 -3.66 -14.28 -9.94
N GLU A 3 -2.37 -14.02 -9.73
CA GLU A 3 -1.81 -13.78 -8.39
C GLU A 3 -2.33 -12.46 -7.80
N TYR A 4 -2.79 -11.54 -8.64
CA TYR A 4 -3.24 -10.20 -8.25
C TYR A 4 -4.74 -10.01 -8.51
N PRO A 5 -5.40 -9.09 -7.78
CA PRO A 5 -6.81 -8.84 -7.97
C PRO A 5 -7.08 -8.23 -9.35
N GLU A 6 -8.23 -8.55 -9.92
CA GLU A 6 -8.60 -8.09 -11.26
C GLU A 6 -8.92 -6.60 -11.26
N TYR A 7 -8.59 -5.94 -12.38
CA TYR A 7 -8.85 -4.53 -12.55
C TYR A 7 -10.35 -4.33 -12.78
N VAL A 8 -10.95 -3.42 -12.02
CA VAL A 8 -12.37 -3.09 -12.13
C VAL A 8 -12.48 -1.90 -13.08
N ASN A 9 -13.10 -2.07 -14.24
CA ASN A 9 -13.21 -1.05 -15.29
C ASN A 9 -11.86 -0.52 -15.82
N GLY A 10 -10.81 -1.37 -15.82
CA GLY A 10 -9.48 -0.96 -16.25
C GLY A 10 -8.69 -0.16 -15.20
N GLU A 11 -9.26 0.01 -14.01
CA GLU A 11 -8.58 0.61 -12.86
C GLU A 11 -8.24 -0.45 -11.80
N PRO A 12 -7.14 -0.25 -11.03
CA PRO A 12 -6.86 -1.11 -9.90
C PRO A 12 -8.01 -1.05 -8.88
N PRO A 13 -8.45 -2.19 -8.33
CA PRO A 13 -9.52 -2.23 -7.36
C PRO A 13 -9.16 -1.46 -6.10
N VAL A 14 -10.17 -0.87 -5.47
CA VAL A 14 -10.03 -0.24 -4.15
C VAL A 14 -10.35 -1.27 -3.09
N ILE A 15 -9.42 -1.50 -2.16
CA ILE A 15 -9.54 -2.47 -1.09
C ILE A 15 -9.22 -1.83 0.26
N THR A 16 -9.69 -2.42 1.34
CA THR A 16 -9.30 -2.02 2.70
C THR A 16 -7.95 -2.62 3.11
N LEU A 17 -7.32 -2.04 4.13
CA LEU A 17 -6.17 -2.67 4.81
C LEU A 17 -6.53 -4.07 5.35
N GLN A 18 -7.76 -4.19 5.84
CA GLN A 18 -8.52 -5.42 6.06
C GLN A 18 -8.18 -6.53 5.06
N GLU A 19 -8.63 -6.26 3.85
CA GLU A 19 -8.57 -7.19 2.72
C GLU A 19 -7.13 -7.43 2.27
N TYR A 20 -6.29 -6.41 2.35
CA TYR A 20 -4.87 -6.56 2.04
C TYR A 20 -4.14 -7.49 3.02
N ASP A 21 -4.43 -7.41 4.31
CA ASP A 21 -3.77 -8.23 5.34
C ASP A 21 -4.04 -9.73 5.16
N VAL A 22 -5.24 -10.09 4.68
CA VAL A 22 -5.65 -11.48 4.42
C VAL A 22 -5.40 -11.93 2.98
N ALA A 23 -4.97 -11.02 2.10
CA ALA A 23 -4.73 -11.32 0.69
C ALA A 23 -3.51 -12.24 0.51
N SER A 24 -3.65 -13.29 -0.28
CA SER A 24 -2.54 -14.23 -0.53
C SER A 24 -1.34 -13.59 -1.24
N TRP A 25 -1.56 -12.48 -1.94
CA TRP A 25 -0.56 -11.73 -2.68
C TRP A 25 0.16 -10.67 -1.85
N ASN A 26 -0.23 -10.45 -0.60
CA ASN A 26 0.42 -9.49 0.29
C ASN A 26 1.91 -9.78 0.56
N LYS A 27 2.36 -11.02 0.29
CA LYS A 27 3.75 -11.46 0.46
C LYS A 27 4.67 -10.99 -0.65
N THR A 28 4.13 -10.71 -1.83
CA THR A 28 4.89 -10.30 -3.02
C THR A 28 4.61 -8.83 -3.39
N THR A 29 3.82 -8.15 -2.57
CA THR A 29 3.44 -6.75 -2.76
C THR A 29 3.74 -5.92 -1.52
N CYS A 30 3.75 -4.60 -1.67
CA CYS A 30 3.90 -3.66 -0.57
C CYS A 30 2.99 -2.45 -0.73
N VAL A 31 2.64 -1.82 0.38
CA VAL A 31 1.91 -0.55 0.39
C VAL A 31 2.90 0.58 0.15
N ASP A 32 2.62 1.37 -0.87
CA ASP A 32 3.39 2.55 -1.29
C ASP A 32 2.55 3.81 -1.10
N SER A 33 3.20 4.89 -0.64
CA SER A 33 2.55 6.17 -0.42
C SER A 33 2.74 7.06 -1.64
N ARG A 34 1.63 7.45 -2.28
CA ARG A 34 1.63 8.32 -3.46
C ARG A 34 0.85 9.60 -3.21
N PRO A 35 1.01 10.64 -4.07
CA PRO A 35 0.33 11.92 -3.87
C PRO A 35 -1.20 11.81 -3.79
N ASP A 36 -1.78 10.83 -4.50
CA ASP A 36 -3.22 10.57 -4.54
C ASP A 36 -3.71 9.62 -3.42
N GLY A 37 -2.82 9.14 -2.56
CA GLY A 37 -3.14 8.22 -1.46
C GLY A 37 -2.25 6.97 -1.45
N TYR A 38 -2.69 5.95 -0.73
CA TYR A 38 -1.96 4.70 -0.59
C TYR A 38 -2.35 3.69 -1.66
N VAL A 39 -1.33 3.07 -2.26
CA VAL A 39 -1.51 2.08 -3.31
C VAL A 39 -0.73 0.82 -2.96
N VAL A 40 -1.14 -0.32 -3.48
CA VAL A 40 -0.40 -1.56 -3.35
C VAL A 40 0.31 -1.85 -4.66
N VAL A 41 1.62 -2.07 -4.57
CA VAL A 41 2.50 -2.32 -5.72
C VAL A 41 3.23 -3.64 -5.57
N ILE A 42 3.71 -4.21 -6.68
CA ILE A 42 4.50 -5.43 -6.68
C ILE A 42 5.92 -5.11 -6.22
N MET A 43 6.48 -5.87 -5.27
CA MET A 43 7.84 -5.60 -4.76
C MET A 43 8.91 -5.65 -5.87
N GLU A 44 8.77 -6.59 -6.81
CA GLU A 44 9.66 -6.72 -7.97
C GLU A 44 9.42 -5.64 -9.04
N LYS A 45 8.23 -5.03 -9.06
CA LYS A 45 7.81 -4.03 -10.05
C LYS A 45 7.00 -2.92 -9.38
N PRO A 46 7.66 -1.99 -8.67
CA PRO A 46 6.98 -0.95 -7.90
C PRO A 46 6.21 0.05 -8.78
N GLU A 47 6.45 0.05 -10.09
CA GLU A 47 5.66 0.81 -11.08
C GLU A 47 4.25 0.23 -11.31
N VAL A 48 4.04 -1.06 -11.00
CA VAL A 48 2.77 -1.76 -11.23
C VAL A 48 1.89 -1.65 -9.98
N VAL A 49 0.79 -0.91 -10.11
CA VAL A 49 -0.24 -0.82 -9.07
C VAL A 49 -1.21 -1.98 -9.23
N VAL A 50 -1.38 -2.79 -8.19
CA VAL A 50 -2.31 -3.93 -8.18
C VAL A 50 -3.60 -3.62 -7.44
N ALA A 51 -3.59 -2.69 -6.50
CA ALA A 51 -4.77 -2.24 -5.77
C ALA A 51 -4.55 -0.82 -5.23
N ARG A 52 -5.63 -0.13 -4.88
CA ARG A 52 -5.62 1.13 -4.11
C ARG A 52 -6.19 0.85 -2.73
N ILE A 53 -5.63 1.49 -1.71
CA ILE A 53 -6.19 1.40 -0.36
C ILE A 53 -7.32 2.42 -0.22
N ASP A 54 -8.45 1.98 0.33
CA ASP A 54 -9.59 2.86 0.62
C ASP A 54 -9.23 3.91 1.68
N LYS A 55 -9.88 5.08 1.58
CA LYS A 55 -9.67 6.23 2.48
C LYS A 55 -9.93 5.94 3.96
N SER A 56 -10.69 4.89 4.27
CA SER A 56 -10.88 4.43 5.65
C SER A 56 -9.58 3.93 6.29
N GLY A 57 -8.59 3.51 5.48
CA GLY A 57 -7.26 3.10 5.93
C GLY A 57 -6.23 4.24 6.00
N ASP A 58 -6.48 5.38 5.37
CA ASP A 58 -5.51 6.49 5.25
C ASP A 58 -5.05 7.01 6.60
N GLU A 59 -5.93 7.19 7.59
CA GLU A 59 -5.53 7.71 8.91
C GLU A 59 -4.59 6.76 9.66
N THR A 60 -4.78 5.44 9.48
CA THR A 60 -3.94 4.43 10.12
C THR A 60 -2.58 4.39 9.43
N LEU A 61 -2.57 4.37 8.10
CA LEU A 61 -1.34 4.40 7.33
C LEU A 61 -0.57 5.69 7.55
N ASP A 62 -1.23 6.85 7.57
CA ASP A 62 -0.57 8.14 7.79
C ASP A 62 0.12 8.17 9.16
N LYS A 63 -0.53 7.67 10.22
CA LYS A 63 0.11 7.52 11.53
C LYS A 63 1.33 6.60 11.49
N ILE A 64 1.24 5.47 10.78
CA ILE A 64 2.36 4.52 10.65
C ILE A 64 3.52 5.14 9.88
N PHE A 65 3.26 5.72 8.70
CA PHE A 65 4.26 6.33 7.84
C PHE A 65 4.87 7.59 8.46
N ARG A 66 4.09 8.40 9.17
CA ARG A 66 4.56 9.57 9.90
C ARG A 66 5.45 9.17 11.09
N SER A 67 5.04 8.17 11.85
CA SER A 67 5.86 7.64 12.96
C SER A 67 7.16 7.03 12.45
N ALA A 68 7.12 6.26 11.37
CA ALA A 68 8.30 5.72 10.72
C ALA A 68 9.25 6.82 10.21
N LYS A 69 8.72 7.86 9.55
CA LYS A 69 9.51 9.04 9.12
C LYS A 69 10.13 9.79 10.29
N GLN A 70 9.40 9.99 11.39
CA GLN A 70 9.92 10.66 12.59
C GLN A 70 11.03 9.84 13.24
N SER A 71 10.82 8.54 13.45
CA SER A 71 11.86 7.65 14.00
C SER A 71 13.10 7.59 13.12
N TYR A 72 12.95 7.60 11.80
CA TYR A 72 14.09 7.66 10.87
C TYR A 72 14.84 8.99 10.96
N ALA A 73 14.12 10.11 11.00
CA ALA A 73 14.72 11.44 11.15
C ALA A 73 15.47 11.59 12.48
N GLU A 74 14.91 11.07 13.58
CA GLU A 74 15.55 11.07 14.90
C GLU A 74 16.78 10.15 14.96
N GLN A 75 16.76 9.01 14.26
CA GLN A 75 17.90 8.10 14.17
C GLN A 75 19.03 8.65 13.28
N ASN A 76 18.73 9.37 12.21
CA ASN A 76 19.72 9.99 11.32
C ASN A 76 20.23 11.38 11.79
N ALA A 77 19.66 11.95 12.84
CA ALA A 77 20.08 13.22 13.43
C ALA A 77 21.10 13.08 14.58
N LYS A 78 21.60 11.86 14.83
CA LYS A 78 22.72 11.59 15.74
C LYS A 78 24.00 11.35 14.95
#